data_AF-A0A2D6TMM2-F1
#
_entry.id   AF-A0A2D6TMM2-F1
#
_cell.length_a   1.000
_cell.length_b   1.000
_cell.length_c   1.000
_cell.angle_alpha   90.00
_cell.angle_beta   90.00
_cell.angle_gamma   90.00
#
_symmetry.space_group_name_H-M   'P 1'
#
loop_
_entity.id
_entity.type
_entity.pdbx_description
1 polymer ?
#
loop_
_entity_poly.entity_id
_entity_poly.type
_entity_poly.pdbx_seq_one_letter_code
_entity_poly.pdbx_strand_id
1 'polypeptide(L)'
;MKKIITLTILLLILVGAISFLYFNSFKQTPTGAIISNKYSYTKAICDESNYCQDNIIVCEDDKTISVSPITGAAVQHLPDWQDPRDKETIEKLC
;
A
#
# COMPACT_ATOMS: atom_id res chain seq x y z
N MET A 1 33.18 -44.35 -33.29
CA MET A 1 33.65 -43.91 -31.96
C MET A 1 33.98 -42.43 -31.90
N LYS A 2 34.93 -41.89 -32.69
CA LYS A 2 35.27 -40.45 -32.67
C LYS A 2 34.05 -39.51 -32.82
N LYS A 3 33.16 -39.77 -33.78
CA LYS A 3 31.92 -38.99 -33.98
C LYS A 3 30.95 -39.02 -32.80
N ILE A 4 30.87 -40.16 -32.10
CA ILE A 4 30.01 -40.31 -30.92
C ILE A 4 30.58 -39.47 -29.78
N ILE A 5 31.90 -39.56 -29.53
CA ILE A 5 32.59 -38.77 -28.51
C ILE A 5 32.43 -37.26 -28.76
N THR A 6 32.58 -36.81 -30.02
CA THR A 6 32.35 -35.41 -30.38
C THR A 6 30.91 -34.97 -30.11
N LEU A 7 29.92 -35.83 -30.40
CA LEU A 7 28.51 -35.55 -30.12
C LEU A 7 28.24 -35.43 -28.62
N THR A 8 28.84 -36.31 -27.80
CA THR A 8 28.67 -36.29 -26.34
C THR A 8 29.25 -35.02 -25.72
N ILE A 9 30.41 -34.57 -26.21
CA ILE A 9 31.04 -33.32 -25.74
C ILE A 9 30.18 -32.11 -26.09
N LEU A 10 29.61 -32.08 -27.30
CA LEU A 10 28.76 -30.98 -27.74
C LEU A 10 27.46 -30.88 -26.90
N LEU A 11 26.89 -32.04 -26.55
CA LEU A 11 25.71 -32.12 -25.69
C LEU A 11 26.00 -31.60 -24.27
N LEU A 12 27.15 -31.97 -23.70
CA LEU A 12 27.58 -31.49 -22.37
C LEU A 12 27.74 -29.96 -22.34
N ILE A 13 28.33 -29.37 -23.38
CA ILE A 13 28.48 -27.92 -23.51
C ILE A 13 27.10 -27.25 -23.58
N LEU A 14 26.17 -27.81 -24.36
CA LEU A 14 24.83 -27.27 -24.50
C LEU A 14 24.07 -27.26 -23.16
N VAL A 15 24.11 -28.37 -22.42
CA VAL A 15 23.46 -28.48 -21.10
C VAL A 15 24.08 -27.51 -20.09
N GLY A 16 25.41 -27.35 -20.12
CA GLY A 16 26.12 -26.38 -19.28
C GLY A 16 25.72 -24.93 -19.57
N ALA A 17 25.65 -24.56 -20.85
CA ALA A 17 25.24 -23.22 -21.27
C ALA A 17 23.79 -22.91 -20.86
N ILE A 18 22.87 -23.85 -21.03
CA ILE A 18 21.47 -23.71 -20.61
C ILE A 18 21.39 -23.51 -19.09
N SER A 19 22.11 -24.34 -18.32
CA SER A 19 22.12 -24.26 -16.85
C SER A 19 22.66 -22.91 -16.34
N PHE A 20 23.69 -22.37 -16.99
CA PHE A 20 24.26 -21.06 -16.67
C PHE A 20 23.27 -19.91 -16.92
N LEU A 21 22.48 -19.98 -17.99
CA LEU A 21 21.44 -18.99 -18.29
C LEU A 21 20.31 -19.04 -17.25
N TYR A 22 19.84 -20.24 -16.89
CA TYR A 22 18.80 -20.40 -15.85
C TYR A 22 19.22 -19.86 -14.48
N PHE A 23 20.48 -20.08 -14.06
CA PHE A 23 20.97 -19.58 -12.78
C PHE A 23 21.06 -18.06 -12.70
N ASN A 24 21.32 -17.38 -13.83
CA ASN A 24 21.38 -15.91 -13.86
C ASN A 24 19.98 -15.27 -13.90
N SER A 25 19.00 -15.92 -14.50
CA SER A 25 17.61 -15.42 -14.54
C SER A 25 16.88 -15.54 -13.20
N PHE A 26 17.24 -16.49 -12.33
CA PHE A 26 16.56 -16.72 -11.05
C PHE A 26 16.96 -15.78 -9.91
N LYS A 27 17.98 -14.92 -10.10
CA LYS A 27 18.41 -13.94 -9.08
C LYS A 27 17.57 -12.67 -9.05
N GLN A 28 16.63 -12.50 -9.98
CA GLN A 28 15.64 -11.43 -9.89
C GLN A 28 14.53 -11.90 -8.95
N THR A 29 14.65 -11.56 -7.67
CA THR A 29 13.48 -11.50 -6.80
C THR A 29 12.42 -10.65 -7.52
N PRO A 30 11.16 -11.11 -7.63
CA PRO A 30 10.10 -10.24 -8.11
C PRO A 30 9.97 -9.11 -7.09
N THR A 31 10.64 -7.99 -7.34
CA THR A 31 10.44 -6.73 -6.64
C THR A 31 9.13 -6.15 -7.17
N GLY A 32 8.03 -6.84 -6.91
CA GLY A 32 6.73 -6.22 -6.89
C GLY A 32 6.79 -5.24 -5.74
N ALA A 33 7.21 -4.01 -6.01
CA ALA A 33 6.96 -2.92 -5.09
C ALA A 33 5.45 -2.96 -4.85
N ILE A 34 5.04 -3.35 -3.65
CA ILE A 34 3.66 -3.20 -3.22
C ILE A 34 3.38 -1.71 -3.40
N ILE A 35 2.55 -1.38 -4.39
CA ILE A 35 2.13 -0.01 -4.61
C ILE A 35 1.21 0.29 -3.42
N SER A 36 1.80 0.77 -2.34
CA SER A 36 1.07 1.26 -1.18
C SER A 36 0.10 2.34 -1.69
N ASN A 37 -1.19 2.15 -1.43
CA ASN A 37 -2.20 3.09 -1.87
C ASN A 37 -2.33 4.18 -0.81
N LYS A 38 -1.56 5.26 -0.99
CA LYS A 38 -1.60 6.43 -0.14
C LYS A 38 -2.61 7.44 -0.65
N TYR A 39 -3.57 7.80 0.18
CA TYR A 39 -4.59 8.81 -0.13
C TYR A 39 -4.85 9.74 1.05
N SER A 40 -5.45 10.90 0.78
CA SER A 40 -5.86 11.83 1.83
C SER A 40 -7.20 12.47 1.52
N TYR A 41 -7.93 12.82 2.57
CA TYR A 41 -9.22 13.48 2.49
C TYR A 41 -9.49 14.32 3.74
N THR A 42 -10.51 15.18 3.69
CA THR A 42 -10.93 15.99 4.83
C THR A 42 -12.10 15.34 5.56
N LYS A 43 -12.05 15.32 6.89
CA LYS A 43 -13.13 14.81 7.73
C LYS A 43 -13.32 15.68 8.98
N ALA A 44 -14.58 16.02 9.27
CA ALA A 44 -14.98 16.64 10.53
C ALA A 44 -14.99 15.60 11.66
N ILE A 45 -14.22 15.86 12.72
CA ILE A 45 -14.20 15.09 13.96
C ILE A 45 -14.81 15.97 15.04
N CYS A 46 -15.86 15.48 15.70
CA CYS A 46 -16.60 16.20 16.72
C CYS A 46 -16.37 15.58 18.10
N ASP A 47 -16.30 16.42 19.14
CA ASP A 47 -16.19 15.98 20.53
C ASP A 47 -17.54 15.95 21.25
N GLU A 48 -17.53 15.54 22.52
CA GLU A 48 -18.72 15.46 23.38
C GLU A 48 -19.36 16.84 23.68
N SER A 49 -18.63 17.93 23.43
CA SER A 49 -19.12 19.30 23.59
C SER A 49 -19.77 19.85 22.32
N ASN A 50 -19.97 19.01 21.29
CA ASN A 50 -20.46 19.41 19.96
C ASN A 50 -19.54 20.41 19.24
N TYR A 51 -18.26 20.42 19.59
CA TYR A 51 -17.23 21.13 18.85
C TYR A 51 -16.70 20.21 17.74
N CYS A 52 -16.79 20.65 16.49
CA CYS A 52 -16.33 19.91 15.32
C CYS A 52 -15.15 20.63 14.67
N GLN A 53 -14.06 19.90 14.46
CA GLN A 53 -12.86 20.37 13.77
C GLN A 53 -12.65 19.56 12.49
N ASP A 54 -12.47 20.26 11.36
CA ASP A 54 -12.06 19.61 10.12
C ASP A 54 -10.59 19.22 10.19
N ASN A 55 -10.29 17.99 9.83
CA ASN A 55 -8.97 17.41 9.83
C ASN A 55 -8.63 16.86 8.44
N ILE A 56 -7.36 16.96 8.06
CA ILE A 56 -6.79 16.18 6.95
C ILE A 56 -6.45 14.80 7.51
N ILE A 57 -7.06 13.76 6.94
CA ILE A 57 -6.75 12.37 7.23
C ILE A 57 -5.88 11.83 6.11
N VAL A 58 -4.76 11.20 6.48
CA VAL A 58 -3.87 10.52 5.54
C VAL A 58 -3.94 9.03 5.82
N CYS A 59 -4.30 8.27 4.80
CA CYS A 59 -4.44 6.82 4.83
C CYS A 59 -3.36 6.15 3.97
N GLU A 60 -2.92 4.99 4.41
CA GLU A 60 -2.06 4.09 3.64
C GLU A 60 -2.57 2.66 3.84
N ASP A 61 -3.02 2.02 2.76
CA ASP A 61 -3.59 0.66 2.80
C ASP A 61 -4.67 0.49 3.90
N ASP A 62 -5.61 1.43 3.93
CA ASP A 62 -6.72 1.55 4.90
C ASP A 62 -6.28 1.73 6.37
N LYS A 63 -5.03 2.13 6.61
CA LYS A 63 -4.54 2.52 7.94
C LYS A 63 -4.34 4.01 8.01
N THR A 64 -4.82 4.62 9.09
CA THR A 64 -4.58 6.03 9.37
C THR A 64 -3.11 6.24 9.72
N ILE A 65 -2.42 7.04 8.91
CA ILE A 65 -1.02 7.41 9.12
C ILE A 65 -0.91 8.73 9.86
N SER A 66 -1.79 9.69 9.53
CA SER A 66 -1.82 10.97 10.24
C SER A 66 -3.20 11.61 10.22
N VAL A 67 -3.49 12.36 11.28
CA VAL A 67 -4.64 13.24 11.41
C VAL A 67 -4.10 14.62 11.76
N SER A 68 -4.47 15.65 11.01
CA SER A 68 -3.98 17.01 11.26
C SER A 68 -5.10 18.03 11.13
N PRO A 69 -5.31 18.91 12.12
CA PRO A 69 -6.37 19.88 12.08
C PRO A 69 -6.11 20.93 10.99
N ILE A 70 -7.17 21.35 10.31
CA ILE A 70 -7.14 22.47 9.39
C ILE A 70 -7.40 23.75 10.20
N THR A 71 -6.37 24.58 10.34
CA THR A 71 -6.46 25.83 11.11
C THR A 71 -7.64 26.69 10.66
N GLY A 72 -8.51 27.06 11.60
CA GLY A 72 -9.67 27.91 11.36
C GLY A 72 -10.89 27.21 10.76
N ALA A 73 -10.81 25.91 10.45
CA ALA A 73 -11.93 25.11 9.97
C ALA A 73 -12.58 24.33 11.12
N ALA A 74 -13.24 25.06 12.01
CA ALA A 74 -13.96 24.48 13.14
C ALA A 74 -15.30 25.18 13.36
N VAL A 75 -16.25 24.46 13.94
CA VAL A 75 -17.58 24.96 14.27
C VAL A 75 -18.01 24.42 15.63
N GLN A 76 -18.64 25.29 16.42
CA GLN A 76 -19.31 24.91 17.65
C GLN A 76 -20.81 24.81 17.36
N HIS A 77 -21.39 23.64 17.55
CA HIS A 77 -22.83 23.45 17.46
C HIS A 77 -23.51 23.66 18.82
N LEU A 78 -24.84 23.74 18.81
CA LEU A 78 -25.66 23.83 20.02
C LEU A 78 -25.61 22.50 20.81
N PRO A 79 -25.84 22.50 22.13
CA PRO A 79 -25.77 21.28 22.96
C PRO A 79 -26.77 20.18 22.59
N ASP A 80 -27.89 20.54 21.94
CA ASP A 80 -28.92 19.63 21.47
C ASP A 80 -28.68 19.10 20.05
N TRP A 81 -27.66 19.63 19.36
CA TRP A 81 -27.27 19.13 18.05
C TRP A 81 -26.80 17.68 18.14
N GLN A 82 -27.15 16.91 17.12
CA GLN A 82 -26.76 15.51 16.97
C GLN A 82 -26.16 15.34 15.57
N ASP A 83 -25.06 14.60 15.50
CA ASP A 83 -24.44 14.28 14.22
C ASP A 83 -25.39 13.39 13.39
N PRO A 84 -25.79 13.82 12.19
CA PRO A 84 -26.70 13.03 11.36
C PRO A 84 -26.03 11.80 10.73
N ARG A 85 -24.70 11.68 10.82
CA ARG A 85 -23.93 10.55 10.29
C ARG A 85 -24.14 9.32 11.18
N ASP A 86 -24.06 8.14 10.58
CA ASP A 86 -24.06 6.90 11.33
C ASP A 86 -22.74 6.70 12.11
N LYS A 87 -22.80 5.82 13.12
CA LYS A 87 -21.67 5.55 14.01
C LYS A 87 -20.43 5.04 13.27
N GLU A 88 -20.61 4.21 12.23
CA GLU A 88 -19.48 3.69 11.45
C GLU A 88 -18.80 4.83 10.69
N THR A 89 -19.56 5.70 10.04
CA THR A 89 -19.04 6.89 9.36
C THR A 89 -18.33 7.84 10.32
N ILE A 90 -18.78 7.97 11.57
CA ILE A 90 -18.13 8.80 12.59
C ILE A 90 -16.80 8.18 13.02
N GLU A 91 -16.77 6.90 13.36
CA GLU A 91 -15.60 6.21 13.94
C GLU A 91 -14.52 5.87 12.89
N LYS A 92 -14.90 5.61 11.64
CA LYS A 92 -13.99 5.15 10.60
C LYS A 92 -13.14 6.28 9.99
N LEU A 93 -11.82 6.27 10.20
CA LEU A 93 -10.88 7.26 9.65
C LEU A 93 -10.22 6.85 8.33
N CYS A 94 -10.11 5.54 8.11
CA CYS A 94 -9.80 4.86 6.87
C CYS A 94 -10.61 3.55 6.98
#